data_AF-A0A2V9L0K3-F1
#
_entry.id   AF-A0A2V9L0K3-F1
#
_cell.length_a   1.000
_cell.length_b   1.000
_cell.length_c   1.000
_cell.angle_alpha   90.00
_cell.angle_beta   90.00
_cell.angle_gamma   90.00
#
_symmetry.space_group_name_H-M   'P 1'
#
loop_
_entity.id
_entity.type
_entity.pdbx_description
1 polymer ?
#
loop_
_entity_poly.entity_id
_entity_poly.type
_entity_poly.pdbx_seq_one_letter_code
_entity_poly.pdbx_strand_id
1 'polypeptide(L)'
;MLGAIIGDVIGSVHEGAGTKTKNFPLFVSQSTFTDDSVLTVAVAEWILSGHDLVDLLHAYTHAYPARGYGGMFRRWASNRVRQPYNSFGNGAAMRVSPVGFAFETIEDVLAW
;
A
#
# COMPACT_ATOMS: atom_id res chain seq x y z
N MET A 1 -8.90 1.59 -8.57
CA MET A 1 -8.38 1.68 -7.18
C MET A 1 -9.40 1.28 -6.10
N LEU A 2 -10.68 1.66 -6.20
CA LEU A 2 -11.68 1.36 -5.15
C LEU A 2 -11.74 -0.12 -4.73
N GLY A 3 -11.67 -1.06 -5.69
CA GLY A 3 -11.65 -2.50 -5.36
C GLY A 3 -10.48 -2.92 -4.48
N ALA A 4 -9.29 -2.33 -4.66
CA ALA A 4 -8.13 -2.61 -3.82
C ALA A 4 -8.32 -2.05 -2.40
N ILE A 5 -8.81 -0.82 -2.28
CA ILE A 5 -9.08 -0.16 -0.99
C ILE A 5 -10.20 -0.91 -0.23
N ILE A 6 -11.27 -1.28 -0.92
CA ILE A 6 -12.36 -2.07 -0.33
C ILE A 6 -11.84 -3.43 0.11
N GLY A 7 -11.03 -4.10 -0.71
CA GLY A 7 -10.40 -5.38 -0.36
C GLY A 7 -9.52 -5.29 0.88
N ASP A 8 -8.71 -4.24 0.99
CA ASP A 8 -7.91 -3.93 2.18
C ASP A 8 -8.80 -3.76 3.42
N VAL A 9 -9.79 -2.86 3.36
CA VAL A 9 -10.69 -2.59 4.50
C VAL A 9 -11.44 -3.84 4.96
N ILE A 10 -11.97 -4.64 4.02
CA ILE A 10 -12.65 -5.91 4.33
C ILE A 10 -11.65 -6.90 4.94
N GLY A 11 -10.46 -7.03 4.36
CA GLY A 11 -9.43 -7.98 4.77
C GLY A 11 -8.75 -7.65 6.10
N SER A 12 -8.76 -6.39 6.53
CA SER A 12 -8.05 -5.90 7.73
C SER A 12 -8.33 -6.70 9.00
N VAL A 13 -9.58 -7.13 9.22
CA VAL A 13 -9.98 -7.91 10.41
C VAL A 13 -9.64 -9.40 10.30
N HIS A 14 -9.23 -9.85 9.12
CA HIS A 14 -8.89 -11.24 8.83
C HIS A 14 -7.38 -11.48 8.75
N GLU A 15 -6.56 -10.42 8.77
CA GLU A 15 -5.11 -10.52 8.77
C GLU A 15 -4.62 -11.31 10.01
N GLY A 16 -3.84 -12.38 9.78
CA GLY A 16 -3.37 -13.26 10.86
C GLY A 16 -4.45 -14.11 11.56
N ALA A 17 -5.74 -13.91 11.25
CA ALA A 17 -6.86 -14.59 11.92
C ALA A 17 -7.12 -16.03 11.41
N GLY A 18 -6.43 -16.46 10.34
CA GLY A 18 -6.59 -17.81 9.79
C GLY A 18 -7.94 -18.07 9.13
N THR A 19 -8.69 -17.03 8.73
CA THR A 19 -9.97 -17.19 8.02
C THR A 19 -9.75 -17.90 6.68
N LYS A 20 -10.38 -19.06 6.47
CA LYS A 20 -10.29 -19.87 5.23
C LYS A 20 -11.63 -20.05 4.50
N THR A 21 -12.67 -19.37 4.97
CA THR A 21 -14.01 -19.39 4.36
C THR A 21 -14.24 -18.16 3.50
N LYS A 22 -15.14 -18.27 2.51
CA LYS A 22 -15.65 -17.15 1.72
C LYS A 22 -16.93 -16.53 2.30
N ASN A 23 -17.49 -17.15 3.34
CA ASN A 23 -18.69 -16.68 4.02
C ASN A 23 -18.28 -15.91 5.29
N PHE A 24 -18.20 -14.59 5.17
CA PHE A 24 -17.89 -13.65 6.24
C PHE A 24 -18.59 -12.31 5.97
N PRO A 25 -18.92 -11.51 7.01
CA PRO A 25 -19.44 -10.17 6.81
C PRO A 25 -18.39 -9.29 6.13
N LEU A 26 -18.79 -8.52 5.11
CA LEU A 26 -17.84 -7.66 4.39
C LEU A 26 -17.30 -6.53 5.29
N PHE A 27 -18.17 -5.90 6.07
CA PHE A 27 -17.80 -4.81 6.96
C PHE A 27 -18.30 -5.08 8.37
N VAL A 28 -17.41 -4.89 9.34
CA VAL A 28 -17.70 -4.90 10.78
C VAL A 28 -17.16 -3.60 11.39
N SER A 29 -17.50 -3.32 12.65
CA SER A 29 -17.11 -2.06 13.30
C SER A 29 -15.59 -1.87 13.40
N GLN A 30 -14.82 -2.96 13.34
CA GLN A 30 -13.35 -2.96 13.36
C GLN A 30 -12.72 -2.86 11.96
N SER A 31 -13.48 -2.97 10.87
CA SER A 31 -12.94 -2.85 9.51
C SER A 31 -12.34 -1.46 9.30
N THR A 32 -11.07 -1.41 8.91
CA THR A 32 -10.32 -0.17 8.69
C THR A 32 -9.35 -0.33 7.53
N PHE A 33 -8.98 0.78 6.89
CA PHE A 33 -7.87 0.78 5.92
C PHE A 33 -6.53 0.56 6.64
N THR A 34 -5.57 -0.02 5.91
CA THR A 34 -4.22 -0.35 6.39
C THR A 34 -3.14 0.39 5.59
N ASP A 35 -1.88 -0.02 5.75
CA ASP A 35 -0.77 0.50 4.95
C ASP A 35 -0.92 0.22 3.46
N ASP A 36 -1.64 -0.83 3.05
CA ASP A 36 -1.96 -1.12 1.65
C ASP A 36 -2.67 0.07 0.98
N SER A 37 -3.75 0.57 1.60
CA SER A 37 -4.47 1.74 1.09
C SER A 37 -3.65 3.02 1.19
N VAL A 38 -2.96 3.25 2.32
CA VAL A 38 -2.17 4.48 2.53
C VAL A 38 -1.09 4.60 1.46
N LEU A 39 -0.33 3.53 1.22
CA LEU A 39 0.76 3.55 0.26
C LEU A 39 0.26 3.48 -1.19
N THR A 40 -0.90 2.87 -1.44
CA THR A 40 -1.58 2.95 -2.75
C THR A 40 -1.92 4.40 -3.12
N VAL A 41 -2.44 5.19 -2.17
CA VAL A 41 -2.73 6.60 -2.42
C VAL A 41 -1.45 7.41 -2.64
N ALA A 42 -0.38 7.14 -1.90
CA ALA A 42 0.91 7.78 -2.12
C ALA A 42 1.46 7.51 -3.54
N VAL A 43 1.33 6.28 -4.06
CA VAL A 43 1.71 5.93 -5.44
C VAL A 43 0.83 6.67 -6.47
N ALA A 44 -0.47 6.79 -6.21
CA ALA A 44 -1.36 7.54 -7.10
C ALA A 44 -0.99 9.03 -7.14
N GLU A 45 -0.68 9.65 -5.98
CA GLU A 45 -0.22 11.04 -5.95
C GLU A 45 1.11 11.21 -6.68
N TRP A 46 2.04 10.27 -6.53
CA TRP A 46 3.32 10.29 -7.25
C TRP A 46 3.10 10.37 -8.76
N ILE A 47 2.23 9.51 -9.30
CA ILE A 47 1.87 9.50 -10.73
C ILE A 47 1.27 10.85 -11.17
N LEU A 48 0.35 11.40 -10.37
CA LEU A 48 -0.41 12.60 -10.75
C LEU A 48 0.36 13.91 -10.60
N SER A 49 1.25 14.00 -9.61
CA SER A 49 1.97 15.23 -9.26
C SER A 49 3.40 15.28 -9.79
N GLY A 50 4.01 14.13 -10.07
CA GLY A 50 5.44 14.05 -10.40
C GLY A 50 6.38 14.35 -9.22
N HIS A 51 5.87 14.42 -7.98
CA HIS A 51 6.71 14.54 -6.78
C HIS A 51 7.62 13.30 -6.60
N ASP A 52 8.63 13.40 -5.75
CA ASP A 52 9.48 12.24 -5.45
C ASP A 52 8.71 11.15 -4.68
N LEU A 53 8.73 9.92 -5.20
CA LEU A 53 8.00 8.79 -4.60
C LEU A 53 8.46 8.48 -3.18
N VAL A 54 9.78 8.52 -2.92
CA VAL A 54 10.33 8.20 -1.59
C VAL A 54 9.84 9.22 -0.58
N ASP A 55 9.80 10.50 -0.93
CA ASP A 55 9.27 11.56 -0.08
C ASP A 55 7.78 11.39 0.20
N LEU A 56 6.97 11.02 -0.81
CA LEU A 56 5.54 10.74 -0.60
C LEU A 56 5.31 9.52 0.30
N LEU A 57 6.02 8.40 0.06
CA LEU A 57 5.92 7.20 0.91
C LEU A 57 6.29 7.52 2.36
N HIS A 58 7.33 8.33 2.56
CA HIS A 58 7.74 8.85 3.86
C HIS A 58 6.70 9.75 4.52
N ALA A 59 6.13 10.69 3.77
CA ALA A 59 5.12 11.64 4.25
C ALA A 59 3.84 10.91 4.68
N TYR A 60 3.30 10.05 3.81
CA TYR A 60 2.09 9.28 4.08
C TYR A 60 2.27 8.32 5.25
N THR A 61 3.41 7.65 5.35
CA THR A 61 3.72 6.77 6.49
C THR A 61 3.75 7.53 7.82
N HIS A 62 4.18 8.79 7.81
CA HIS A 62 4.21 9.64 9.02
C HIS A 62 2.87 10.27 9.34
N ALA A 63 2.10 10.66 8.33
CA ALA A 63 0.76 11.20 8.50
C ALA A 63 -0.21 10.13 9.06
N TYR A 64 -0.01 8.87 8.68
CA TYR A 64 -0.85 7.74 9.10
C TYR A 64 -0.02 6.69 9.85
N PRO A 65 0.39 6.94 11.11
CA PRO A 65 1.13 5.97 11.88
C PRO A 65 0.25 4.77 12.27
N ALA A 66 0.90 3.65 12.60
CA ALA A 66 0.25 2.43 13.11
C ALA A 66 -0.88 1.89 12.21
N ARG A 67 -0.58 1.70 10.92
CA ARG A 67 -1.51 1.17 9.92
C ARG A 67 -1.24 -0.26 9.45
N GLY A 68 -0.22 -0.93 9.99
CA GLY A 68 0.12 -2.32 9.59
C GLY A 68 1.51 -2.48 8.98
N TYR A 69 2.23 -1.37 8.73
CA TYR A 69 3.54 -1.38 8.08
C TYR A 69 4.49 -2.48 8.57
N GLY A 70 4.95 -3.31 7.65
CA GLY A 70 5.98 -4.31 7.91
C GLY A 70 7.23 -3.70 8.56
N GLY A 71 7.83 -4.40 9.52
CA GLY A 71 8.87 -3.84 10.40
C GLY A 71 10.05 -3.21 9.68
N MET A 72 10.51 -3.82 8.57
CA MET A 72 11.60 -3.26 7.75
C MET A 72 11.18 -1.95 7.06
N PHE A 73 9.99 -1.91 6.45
CA PHE A 73 9.48 -0.71 5.77
C PHE A 73 9.24 0.42 6.78
N ARG A 74 8.64 0.11 7.94
CA ARG A 74 8.45 1.07 9.02
C ARG A 74 9.78 1.70 9.44
N ARG A 75 10.82 0.88 9.65
CA ARG A 75 12.16 1.37 10.01
C ARG A 75 12.77 2.24 8.91
N TRP A 76 12.63 1.83 7.65
CA TRP A 76 13.09 2.60 6.49
C TRP A 76 12.43 3.98 6.45
N ALA A 77 11.11 4.04 6.58
CA ALA A 77 10.35 5.28 6.52
C ALA A 77 10.56 6.20 7.74
N SER A 78 10.57 5.63 8.96
CA SER A 78 10.85 6.36 10.22
C SER A 78 12.22 7.00 10.24
N ASN A 79 13.23 6.34 9.67
CA ASN A 79 14.59 6.87 9.63
C ASN A 79 14.87 7.68 8.36
N ARG A 80 13.85 7.96 7.52
CA ARG A 80 13.99 8.69 6.24
C ARG A 80 15.08 8.10 5.34
N VAL A 81 15.27 6.80 5.39
CA VAL A 81 16.27 6.11 4.55
C VAL A 81 15.80 6.19 3.10
N ARG A 82 16.68 6.57 2.18
CA ARG A 82 16.33 6.62 0.74
C ARG A 82 16.73 5.36 -0.02
N GLN A 83 17.73 4.64 0.49
CA GLN A 83 18.26 3.46 -0.19
C GLN A 83 17.33 2.26 -0.05
N PRO A 84 17.29 1.36 -1.06
CA PRO A 84 16.58 0.11 -0.94
C PRO A 84 17.04 -0.69 0.28
N TYR A 85 16.08 -1.32 0.97
CA TYR A 85 16.34 -2.11 2.17
C TYR A 85 16.22 -3.63 1.92
N ASN A 86 16.19 -4.06 0.65
CA ASN A 86 16.22 -5.44 0.18
C ASN A 86 15.22 -6.39 0.87
N SER A 87 13.95 -5.99 0.89
CA SER A 87 12.86 -6.84 1.38
C SER A 87 12.18 -7.60 0.24
N PHE A 88 11.84 -8.86 0.51
CA PHE A 88 11.14 -9.77 -0.40
C PHE A 88 9.64 -9.93 -0.05
N GLY A 89 9.12 -9.05 0.81
CA GLY A 89 7.68 -9.02 1.13
C GLY A 89 6.83 -8.50 -0.03
N ASN A 90 5.52 -8.63 0.11
CA ASN A 90 4.54 -8.14 -0.87
C ASN A 90 4.34 -6.61 -0.86
N GLY A 91 5.04 -5.87 0.02
CA GLY A 91 4.82 -4.44 0.26
C GLY A 91 4.92 -3.53 -0.96
N ALA A 92 5.72 -3.92 -1.96
CA ALA A 92 5.77 -3.23 -3.25
C ALA A 92 4.55 -3.57 -4.13
N ALA A 93 4.14 -4.84 -4.17
CA ALA A 93 3.04 -5.31 -4.99
C ALA A 93 1.67 -4.84 -4.48
N MET A 94 1.46 -4.76 -3.16
CA MET A 94 0.15 -4.38 -2.60
C MET A 94 -0.29 -2.95 -2.95
N ARG A 95 0.68 -2.08 -3.29
CA ARG A 95 0.45 -0.65 -3.56
C ARG A 95 0.55 -0.23 -5.02
N VAL A 96 0.87 -1.15 -5.94
CA VAL A 96 1.22 -0.83 -7.33
C VAL A 96 0.00 -0.62 -8.24
N SER A 97 -1.22 -0.89 -7.74
CA SER A 97 -2.43 -0.83 -8.55
C SER A 97 -2.66 0.48 -9.34
N PRO A 98 -2.28 1.69 -8.88
CA PRO A 98 -2.42 2.92 -9.66
C PRO A 98 -1.63 2.92 -10.98
N VAL A 99 -0.49 2.20 -11.03
CA VAL A 99 0.34 2.09 -12.24
C VAL A 99 -0.47 1.45 -13.38
N GLY A 100 -1.23 0.38 -13.08
CA GLY A 100 -2.10 -0.27 -14.08
C GLY A 100 -3.29 0.57 -14.55
N PHE A 101 -3.60 1.68 -13.89
CA PHE A 101 -4.57 2.67 -14.38
C PHE A 101 -3.91 3.79 -15.19
N ALA A 102 -2.63 4.06 -14.97
CA ALA A 102 -1.92 5.19 -15.56
C ALA A 102 -1.29 4.86 -16.92
N PHE A 103 -0.95 3.59 -17.16
CA PHE A 103 -0.25 3.14 -18.36
C PHE A 103 -1.06 2.10 -19.13
N GLU A 104 -1.03 2.16 -20.45
CA GLU A 104 -1.82 1.28 -21.33
C GLU A 104 -1.07 0.02 -21.74
N THR A 105 0.27 0.07 -21.80
CA THR A 105 1.11 -1.03 -22.27
C THR A 105 2.08 -1.52 -21.20
N ILE A 106 2.52 -2.78 -21.30
CA ILE A 106 3.51 -3.33 -20.39
C ILE A 106 4.87 -2.65 -20.58
N GLU A 107 5.18 -2.25 -21.81
CA GLU A 107 6.40 -1.53 -22.15
C GLU A 107 6.47 -0.18 -21.41
N ASP A 108 5.38 0.58 -21.40
CA ASP A 108 5.31 1.85 -20.67
C ASP A 108 5.45 1.63 -19.15
N VAL A 109 4.81 0.58 -18.61
CA VAL A 109 4.91 0.23 -17.18
C VAL A 109 6.35 -0.13 -16.78
N LEU A 110 7.09 -0.82 -17.64
CA LEU A 110 8.45 -1.28 -17.34
C LEU A 110 9.52 -0.20 -17.57
N ALA A 111 9.22 0.81 -18.39
CA ALA A 111 10.13 1.91 -18.69
C ALA A 111 10.06 3.07 -17.69
N TRP A 112 8.97 3.16 -16.92
CA TRP A 112 8.68 4.23 -15.97
C TRP A 112 9.25 3.96 -14.57
#